data_AF-A0A7C1UWZ4-F1
#
_entry.id   AF-A0A7C1UWZ4-F1
#
_cell.length_a   1.000
_cell.length_b   1.000
_cell.length_c   1.000
_cell.angle_alpha   90.00
_cell.angle_beta   90.00
_cell.angle_gamma   90.00
#
_symmetry.space_group_name_H-M   'P 1'
#
loop_
_entity.id
_entity.type
_entity.pdbx_description
1 polymer ?
#
loop_
_entity_poly.entity_id
_entity_poly.type
_entity_poly.pdbx_seq_one_letter_code
_entity_poly.pdbx_strand_id
1 'polypeptide(L)' 'MSNVAESQCDDPRIDMKLIGPFVDSTVNVLKTMAGINPIPQAPRIKSTHEAYGDITGIIGMAGDNVKGSFAVS' A
#
# COMPACT_ATOMS: atom_id res chain seq x y z
N MET A 1 16.73 -7.61 9.15
CA MET A 1 16.05 -6.69 10.09
C MET A 1 14.61 -6.54 9.63
N SER A 2 13.75 -7.34 10.26
CA SER A 2 12.26 -7.30 10.31
C SER A 2 11.50 -6.72 9.11
N ASN A 3 11.14 -7.60 8.16
CA ASN A 3 10.04 -7.36 7.21
C ASN A 3 8.71 -7.45 7.98
N VAL A 4 8.18 -6.30 8.41
CA VAL A 4 6.92 -6.18 9.16
C VAL A 4 5.70 -6.52 8.28
N ALA A 5 5.86 -6.60 6.96
CA ALA A 5 4.76 -6.87 6.02
C ALA A 5 4.33 -8.36 5.96
N GLU A 6 5.24 -9.32 6.13
CA GLU A 6 4.93 -10.75 5.91
C GLU A 6 4.36 -11.48 7.14
N SER A 7 4.60 -10.99 8.36
CA SER A 7 4.28 -11.75 9.58
C SER A 7 2.82 -11.65 10.04
N GLN A 8 1.94 -10.92 9.35
CA GLN A 8 0.65 -10.55 9.96
C GLN A 8 -0.55 -10.44 9.01
N CYS A 9 -0.49 -11.05 7.83
CA CYS A 9 -1.64 -11.13 6.93
C CYS A 9 -1.85 -12.58 6.46
N ASP A 10 -2.72 -13.31 7.16
CA ASP A 10 -3.06 -14.72 6.92
C ASP A 10 -4.48 -14.84 6.30
N ASP A 11 -4.89 -13.84 5.51
CA ASP A 11 -6.17 -13.87 4.76
C ASP A 11 -5.88 -14.26 3.29
N PRO A 12 -6.56 -15.30 2.75
CA PRO A 12 -6.32 -15.81 1.40
C PRO A 12 -6.66 -14.82 0.28
N ARG A 13 -7.24 -13.66 0.58
CA ARG A 13 -7.58 -12.61 -0.40
C ARG A 13 -6.47 -11.58 -0.61
N ILE A 14 -5.41 -11.60 0.18
CA ILE A 14 -4.31 -10.64 0.11
C ILE A 14 -3.04 -11.35 -0.41
N ASP A 15 -2.53 -10.93 -1.56
CA ASP A 15 -1.23 -11.38 -2.07
C ASP A 15 -0.12 -10.37 -1.71
N MET A 16 0.77 -10.77 -0.80
CA MET A 16 1.91 -9.96 -0.37
C MET A 16 2.90 -9.67 -1.50
N LYS A 17 3.01 -10.52 -2.53
CA LYS A 17 3.90 -10.30 -3.67
C LYS A 17 3.43 -9.14 -4.54
N LEU A 18 2.13 -8.89 -4.58
CA LEU A 18 1.55 -7.75 -5.29
C LEU A 18 1.68 -6.47 -4.45
N ILE A 19 1.46 -6.53 -3.14
CA ILE A 19 1.37 -5.34 -2.27
C ILE A 19 2.75 -4.84 -1.79
N GLY A 20 3.68 -5.73 -1.48
CA GLY A 20 4.99 -5.40 -0.92
C GLY A 20 5.73 -4.30 -1.70
N PRO A 21 5.85 -4.41 -3.04
CA PRO A 21 6.50 -3.39 -3.86
C PRO A 21 5.86 -1.99 -3.74
N PHE A 22 4.54 -1.90 -3.55
CA PHE A 22 3.85 -0.61 -3.39
C PHE A 22 4.12 0.02 -2.01
N VAL A 23 4.16 -0.79 -0.96
CA VAL A 23 4.49 -0.31 0.39
C VAL A 23 5.93 0.18 0.44
N ASP A 24 6.87 -0.63 -0.06
CA ASP A 24 8.30 -0.29 -0.03
C ASP A 24 8.63 0.91 -0.91
N SER A 25 8.06 0.99 -2.11
CA SER A 25 8.26 2.15 -3.00
C SER A 25 7.68 3.43 -2.42
N THR A 26 6.49 3.39 -1.81
CA THR A 26 5.89 4.56 -1.17
C THR A 26 6.77 5.05 -0.01
N VAL A 27 7.26 4.14 0.83
CA VAL A 27 8.18 4.47 1.92
C VAL A 27 9.47 5.09 1.38
N ASN A 28 10.04 4.55 0.31
CA ASN A 28 11.25 5.08 -0.31
C ASN A 28 11.04 6.48 -0.89
N VAL A 29 9.93 6.70 -1.61
CA VAL A 29 9.59 8.01 -2.18
C VAL A 29 9.41 9.05 -1.09
N LEU A 30 8.66 8.73 -0.03
CA LEU A 30 8.44 9.66 1.08
C LEU A 30 9.76 9.96 1.84
N LYS A 31 10.64 8.98 1.99
CA LYS A 31 11.98 9.18 2.58
C LYS A 31 12.86 10.08 1.72
N THR A 32 12.93 9.83 0.41
CA THR A 32 13.86 10.52 -0.48
C THR A 32 13.33 11.88 -0.94
N MET A 33 12.03 11.99 -1.25
CA MET A 33 11.44 13.19 -1.87
C MET A 33 10.79 14.15 -0.86
N ALA A 34 10.27 13.63 0.26
CA ALA A 34 9.62 14.44 1.29
C ALA A 34 10.46 14.56 2.58
N GLY A 35 11.56 13.80 2.71
CA GLY A 35 12.45 13.84 3.87
C GLY A 35 11.81 13.35 5.17
N ILE A 36 10.69 12.60 5.08
CA ILE A 36 9.96 12.06 6.23
C ILE A 36 10.25 10.57 6.40
N ASN A 37 10.18 10.06 7.63
CA ASN A 37 10.37 8.63 7.91
C ASN A 37 9.01 7.95 8.22
N PRO A 38 8.24 7.55 7.19
CA PRO A 38 6.96 6.88 7.39
C PRO A 38 7.19 5.46 7.93
N ILE A 39 6.38 5.08 8.92
CA ILE A 39 6.40 3.74 9.52
C ILE A 39 5.22 2.95 8.95
N PRO A 40 5.44 1.99 8.04
CA PRO A 40 4.36 1.19 7.48
C PRO A 40 3.75 0.27 8.54
N GLN A 41 2.43 0.10 8.49
CA GLN A 41 1.68 -0.83 9.34
C GLN A 41 1.32 -2.10 8.57
N ALA A 42 0.90 -3.14 9.31
CA ALA A 42 0.46 -4.39 8.72
C ALA A 42 -0.73 -4.16 7.74
N PRO A 43 -0.66 -4.66 6.49
CA PRO A 43 -1.74 -4.53 5.53
C PRO A 43 -3.04 -5.16 6.04
N ARG A 44 -4.17 -4.49 5.81
CA ARG A 44 -5.52 -4.98 6.16
C ARG A 44 -6.52 -4.68 5.05
N ILE A 45 -7.54 -5.53 4.94
CA ILE A 45 -8.67 -5.27 4.04
C ILE A 45 -9.48 -4.11 4.61
N LYS A 46 -9.69 -3.07 3.80
CA LYS A 46 -10.53 -1.93 4.16
C LYS A 46 -12.00 -2.36 4.20
N SER A 47 -12.63 -2.32 5.38
CA SER A 47 -14.04 -2.72 5.59
C SER A 47 -15.04 -1.56 5.48
N THR A 48 -14.56 -0.32 5.42
CA THR A 48 -15.38 0.91 5.40
C THR A 48 -15.14 1.72 4.12
N HIS A 49 -16.16 2.43 3.66
CA HIS A 49 -16.08 3.24 2.43
C HIS A 49 -15.46 4.63 2.64
N GLU A 50 -15.23 5.05 3.89
CA GLU A 50 -14.71 6.37 4.22
C GLU A 50 -13.19 6.43 4.02
N ALA A 51 -12.70 7.48 3.38
CA ALA A 51 -11.28 7.83 3.36
C ALA A 51 -11.09 9.04 4.27
N TYR A 52 -10.25 8.90 5.29
CA TYR A 52 -9.89 10.00 6.19
C TYR A 52 -8.61 10.63 5.65
N GLY A 53 -8.73 11.64 4.79
CA GLY A 53 -7.61 12.38 4.21
C GLY A 53 -8.09 13.62 3.49
N ASP A 54 -7.35 14.73 3.61
CA ASP A 54 -7.72 15.99 2.98
C ASP A 54 -7.41 16.00 1.47
N ILE A 55 -6.45 15.18 1.03
CA ILE A 55 -6.01 15.07 -0.36
C ILE A 55 -5.87 13.60 -0.72
N THR A 56 -6.59 13.14 -1.74
CA THR A 56 -6.48 11.78 -2.26
C THR A 56 -5.86 11.76 -3.66
N GLY A 57 -4.83 10.95 -3.84
CA GLY A 57 -4.28 10.58 -5.15
C GLY A 57 -4.78 9.21 -5.57
N ILE A 58 -5.27 9.08 -6.82
CA ILE A 58 -5.75 7.82 -7.39
C ILE A 58 -4.99 7.53 -8.68
N ILE A 59 -4.52 6.28 -8.83
CA ILE A 59 -3.82 5.79 -10.02
C ILE A 59 -4.54 4.54 -10.50
N GLY A 60 -4.99 4.56 -11.75
CA GLY A 60 -5.54 3.38 -12.43
C GLY A 60 -4.41 2.51 -12.98
N MET A 61 -4.49 1.20 -12.74
CA MET A 61 -3.56 0.22 -13.27
C MET A 61 -4.31 -0.75 -14.17
N ALA A 62 -3.85 -0.86 -15.42
CA ALA A 62 -4.39 -1.80 -16.40
C ALA A 62 -3.24 -2.60 -17.03
N GLY A 63 -3.32 -3.91 -16.93
CA GLY A 63 -2.50 -4.87 -17.67
C GLY A 63 -3.37 -5.93 -18.32
N ASP A 64 -2.76 -6.83 -19.10
CA ASP A 64 -3.48 -7.78 -19.96
C ASP A 64 -4.43 -8.71 -19.18
N ASN A 65 -4.07 -9.08 -17.94
CA ASN A 65 -4.84 -9.98 -17.07
C ASN A 65 -5.25 -9.36 -15.73
N VAL A 66 -4.85 -8.12 -15.43
CA VAL A 66 -5.05 -7.50 -14.11
C VAL A 66 -5.55 -6.06 -14.30
N LYS A 67 -6.68 -5.75 -13.67
CA LYS A 67 -7.22 -4.39 -13.58
C LYS A 67 -7.35 -4.02 -12.11
N GLY A 68 -6.90 -2.84 -11.75
CA GLY A 68 -6.96 -2.36 -10.38
C GLY A 68 -6.78 -0.87 -10.26
N SER A 69 -6.92 -0.37 -9.05
CA SER A 69 -6.69 1.03 -8.71
C SER A 69 -5.87 1.10 -7.43
N PHE A 70 -4.90 1.99 -7.41
CA PHE A 70 -4.13 2.36 -6.23
C PHE A 70 -4.59 3.73 -5.76
N ALA A 71 -4.88 3.88 -4.48
CA ALA A 71 -5.29 5.15 -3.89
C ALA A 71 -4.48 5.43 -2.62
N VAL A 72 -4.02 6.67 -2.48
CA VAL A 72 -3.32 7.19 -1.30
C VAL A 72 -4.06 8.44 -0.84
N SER A 73 -4.39 8.52 0.45
CA SER A 73 -5.14 9.61 1.09
C SER A 73 -4.48 10.03 2.38
#